data_AF-A0A967AK84-F1
#
_entry.id   AF-A0A967AK84-F1
#
_cell.length_a   1.000
_cell.length_b   1.000
_cell.length_c   1.000
_cell.angle_alpha   90.00
_cell.angle_beta   90.00
_cell.angle_gamma   90.00
#
_symmetry.space_group_name_H-M   'P 1'
#
loop_
_entity.id
_entity.type
_entity.pdbx_description
1 polymer ?
#
loop_
_entity_poly.entity_id
_entity_poly.type
_entity_poly.pdbx_seq_one_letter_code
_entity_poly.pdbx_strand_id
1 'polypeptide(L)' 'MHGNSVRALSSTREGAMKRDRQTEKKYELNGVVQEGDDLFVQKQIARRAYELYLERGGINGHEVEDWLQAEREILEEECQ' A
#
# COMPACT_ATOMS: atom_id res chain seq x y z
N MET A 1 -34.70 59.70 -20.08
CA MET A 1 -34.95 58.92 -18.85
C MET A 1 -34.65 57.46 -19.16
N HIS A 2 -33.78 56.86 -18.34
CA HIS A 2 -33.66 55.45 -17.90
C HIS A 2 -34.53 54.42 -18.66
N GLY A 3 -34.08 53.24 -19.09
CA GLY A 3 -32.89 52.47 -18.77
C GLY A 3 -33.07 51.01 -19.25
N ASN A 4 -32.02 50.21 -19.03
CA ASN A 4 -31.96 48.76 -19.03
C ASN A 4 -32.04 48.00 -20.37
N SER A 5 -30.88 47.96 -21.02
CA SER A 5 -30.41 46.83 -21.81
C SER A 5 -30.39 45.56 -20.95
N VAL A 6 -31.17 44.56 -21.35
CA VAL A 6 -31.11 43.20 -20.79
C VAL A 6 -29.82 42.53 -21.24
N ARG A 7 -28.75 42.69 -20.47
CA ARG A 7 -27.61 41.75 -20.48
C ARG A 7 -27.63 40.97 -19.18
N ALA A 8 -28.43 39.91 -19.15
CA ALA A 8 -28.18 38.81 -18.24
C ALA A 8 -26.94 38.05 -18.75
N LEU A 9 -25.75 38.53 -18.39
CA LEU A 9 -24.56 37.68 -18.36
C LEU A 9 -24.59 36.90 -17.05
N SER A 10 -25.57 36.02 -16.92
CA SER A 10 -25.55 34.93 -15.95
C SER A 10 -24.95 33.72 -16.66
N SER A 11 -23.63 33.58 -16.60
CA SER A 11 -23.03 32.26 -16.70
C SER A 11 -21.80 32.25 -15.84
N THR A 12 -22.05 31.86 -14.59
CA THR A 12 -21.10 31.47 -13.55
C THR A 12 -19.83 30.90 -14.16
N ARG A 13 -18.78 31.70 -14.11
CA ARG A 13 -17.40 31.25 -14.16
C ARG A 13 -17.14 30.49 -12.87
N GLU A 14 -16.30 29.46 -12.97
CA GLU A 14 -15.74 28.68 -11.86
C GLU A 14 -16.72 27.64 -11.30
N GLY A 15 -16.39 26.37 -11.24
CA GLY A 15 -15.21 25.64 -11.64
C GLY A 15 -15.57 24.20 -11.34
N ALA A 16 -15.47 23.34 -12.34
CA ALA A 16 -15.69 21.92 -12.14
C ALA A 16 -14.63 21.39 -11.17
N MET A 17 -14.93 21.35 -9.87
CA MET A 17 -14.21 20.49 -8.95
C MET A 17 -14.68 19.07 -9.22
N LYS A 18 -13.99 18.48 -10.20
CA LYS A 18 -13.97 17.05 -10.48
C LYS A 18 -13.64 16.40 -9.15
N ARG A 19 -14.58 15.64 -8.59
CA ARG A 19 -14.39 14.82 -7.38
C ARG A 19 -13.01 14.18 -7.45
N ASP A 20 -12.16 14.52 -6.50
CA ASP A 20 -10.80 14.02 -6.44
C ASP A 20 -10.82 12.51 -6.46
N ARG A 21 -10.29 12.05 -7.57
CA ARG A 21 -9.97 10.71 -7.96
C ARG A 21 -9.04 10.12 -6.89
N GLN A 22 -9.36 8.90 -6.47
CA GLN A 22 -8.40 7.87 -6.06
C GLN A 22 -8.08 7.72 -4.56
N THR A 23 -9.10 7.51 -3.71
CA THR A 23 -8.93 6.83 -2.41
C THR A 23 -9.30 5.36 -2.48
N GLU A 24 -8.84 4.63 -3.50
CA GLU A 24 -8.85 3.17 -3.50
C GLU A 24 -7.65 2.72 -4.34
N LYS A 25 -6.46 2.66 -3.74
CA LYS A 25 -5.49 1.63 -4.16
C LYS A 25 -6.07 0.30 -3.69
N LYS A 26 -7.15 -0.11 -4.35
CA LYS A 26 -7.66 -1.46 -4.36
C LYS A 26 -6.64 -2.22 -5.18
N TYR A 27 -5.77 -2.94 -4.48
CA TYR A 27 -4.89 -3.91 -5.10
C TYR A 27 -5.81 -5.00 -5.66
N GLU A 28 -6.37 -4.75 -6.85
CA GLU A 28 -7.12 -5.75 -7.62
C GLU A 28 -6.09 -6.75 -8.15
N LEU A 29 -5.65 -7.65 -7.26
CA LEU A 29 -4.84 -8.79 -7.62
C LEU A 29 -5.75 -9.85 -8.24
N ASN A 30 -5.55 -10.05 -9.53
CA ASN A 30 -6.26 -10.97 -10.40
C ASN A 30 -6.20 -12.40 -9.87
N GLY A 31 -7.32 -12.89 -9.33
CA GLY A 31 -7.96 -14.12 -9.81
C GLY A 31 -7.19 -15.45 -9.75
N VAL A 32 -6.16 -15.60 -8.91
CA VAL A 32 -5.62 -16.93 -8.55
C VAL A 32 -5.59 -17.04 -7.04
N VAL A 33 -6.55 -17.79 -6.50
CA VAL A 33 -6.63 -18.16 -5.09
C VAL A 33 -5.47 -19.10 -4.77
N GLN A 34 -4.33 -18.53 -4.38
CA GLN A 34 -3.29 -19.16 -3.57
C GLN A 34 -2.95 -18.23 -2.40
N GLU A 35 -3.97 -17.63 -1.78
CA GLU A 35 -3.84 -16.56 -0.78
C GLU A 35 -3.57 -17.08 0.66
N GLY A 36 -3.51 -18.40 0.87
CA GLY A 36 -3.30 -18.97 2.20
C GLY A 36 -1.82 -19.12 2.56
N ASP A 37 -1.10 -19.85 1.72
CA ASP A 37 0.24 -20.34 2.06
C ASP A 37 1.31 -19.26 1.86
N ASP A 38 1.24 -18.47 0.79
CA ASP A 38 2.20 -17.41 0.53
C ASP A 38 2.10 -16.28 1.58
N LEU A 39 0.87 -15.89 1.95
CA LEU A 39 0.66 -14.94 3.05
C LEU A 39 1.05 -15.52 4.41
N PHE A 40 0.95 -16.83 4.61
CA PHE A 40 1.41 -17.49 5.83
C PHE A 40 2.94 -17.49 5.91
N VAL A 41 3.63 -17.91 4.84
CA VAL A 41 5.09 -17.89 4.73
C VAL A 41 5.62 -16.47 4.91
N GLN A 42 5.05 -15.46 4.25
CA GLN A 42 5.45 -14.07 4.43
C GLN A 42 5.31 -13.58 5.88
N LYS A 43 4.25 -14.00 6.59
CA LYS A 43 4.08 -13.65 8.02
C LYS A 43 5.14 -14.31 8.89
N GLN A 44 5.49 -15.56 8.59
CA GLN A 44 6.54 -16.28 9.31
C GLN A 44 7.91 -15.63 9.09
N ILE A 45 8.23 -15.27 7.85
CA ILE A 45 9.45 -14.53 7.50
C ILE A 45 9.48 -13.19 8.23
N ALA A 46 8.39 -12.42 8.18
CA ALA A 46 8.33 -11.12 8.84
C ALA A 46 8.52 -11.22 10.37
N ARG A 47 7.92 -12.24 11.00
CA ARG A 47 8.11 -12.51 12.42
C ARG A 47 9.56 -12.87 12.72
N ARG A 48 10.16 -13.76 11.94
CA ARG A 48 11.54 -14.22 12.16
C ARG A 48 12.55 -13.10 11.94
N ALA A 49 12.34 -12.25 10.92
CA ALA A 49 13.17 -11.06 10.68
C ALA A 49 13.10 -10.07 11.85
N TYR A 50 11.92 -9.89 12.45
CA TYR A 50 11.75 -9.04 13.63
C TYR A 50 12.46 -9.60 14.86
N GLU A 51 12.41 -10.92 15.06
CA GLU A 51 13.16 -11.59 16.13
C GLU A 51 14.68 -11.37 15.95
N LEU A 52 15.22 -11.54 14.74
CA LEU A 52 16.63 -11.26 14.43
C LEU A 52 17.01 -9.80 14.68
N TYR A 53 16.15 -8.84 14.30
CA TYR A 53 16.33 -7.43 14.59
C TYR A 53 16.44 -7.17 16.11
N LEU A 54 15.58 -7.80 16.91
CA LEU A 54 15.61 -7.69 18.37
C LEU A 54 16.86 -8.34 18.97
N GLU A 55 17.27 -9.51 18.48
CA GLU A 55 18.48 -10.22 18.92
C GLU A 55 19.74 -9.39 18.69
N ARG A 56 19.79 -8.61 17.60
CA ARG A 56 20.89 -7.68 17.30
C ARG A 56 20.85 -6.38 18.11
N GLY A 57 19.85 -6.19 18.98
CA GLY A 57 19.69 -4.99 19.79
C GLY A 57 18.93 -3.85 19.10
N GLY A 58 18.15 -4.15 18.07
CA GLY A 58 17.30 -3.18 17.38
C GLY A 58 18.07 -2.18 16.53
N ILE A 59 19.19 -2.60 15.95
CA ILE A 59 20.04 -1.75 15.12
C ILE A 59 19.46 -1.66 13.72
N ASN A 60 19.09 -0.43 13.31
CA ASN A 60 18.61 -0.17 11.96
C ASN A 60 19.75 -0.31 10.93
N GLY A 61 19.43 -0.72 9.70
CA GLY A 61 20.41 -0.93 8.62
C GLY A 61 20.72 -2.40 8.30
N HIS A 62 20.23 -3.35 9.10
CA HIS A 62 20.30 -4.79 8.81
C HIS A 62 18.96 -5.40 8.42
N GLU A 63 17.91 -4.59 8.25
CA GLU A 63 16.54 -5.05 7.96
C GLU A 63 16.45 -5.98 6.73
N VAL A 64 17.21 -5.70 5.67
CA VAL A 64 17.25 -6.54 4.46
C VAL A 64 17.99 -7.85 4.74
N GLU A 65 19.07 -7.81 5.51
CA GLU A 65 19.85 -9.00 5.86
C GLU A 65 19.07 -9.93 6.80
N ASP A 66 18.40 -9.37 7.80
CA ASP A 66 17.53 -10.08 8.74
C ASP A 66 16.31 -10.67 8.00
N TRP A 67 15.75 -9.96 7.02
CA TRP A 67 14.66 -10.48 6.18
C TRP A 67 15.11 -11.62 5.26
N LEU A 68 16.25 -11.49 4.58
CA LEU A 68 16.80 -12.55 3.73
C LEU A 68 17.22 -13.78 4.54
N GLN A 69 17.71 -13.58 5.76
CA GLN A 69 18.05 -14.67 6.67
C GLN A 69 16.78 -15.39 7.12
N ALA A 70 15.75 -14.65 7.52
CA ALA A 70 14.44 -15.20 7.86
C ALA A 70 13.80 -15.96 6.68
N GLU A 71 13.90 -15.45 5.45
CA GLU A 71 13.38 -16.12 4.25
C GLU A 71 14.06 -17.48 4.05
N ARG A 72 15.39 -17.57 4.16
CA ARG A 72 16.10 -18.84 4.08
C ARG A 72 15.67 -19.82 5.16
N GLU A 73 15.59 -19.37 6.41
CA GLU A 73 15.20 -20.22 7.54
C GLU A 73 13.79 -20.81 7.35
N ILE A 74 12.81 -19.97 6.99
CA ILE A 74 11.42 -20.43 6.80
C ILE A 74 11.30 -21.33 5.56
N LEU A 75 11.96 -20.99 4.44
CA LEU A 75 11.91 -21.84 3.24
C LEU A 75 12.62 -23.19 3.43
N GLU A 76 13.65 -23.25 4.26
CA GLU A 76 14.31 -24.51 4.65
C GLU A 76 13.44 -25.34 5.61
N GLU A 77 12.73 -24.69 6.54
CA GLU A 77 11.79 -25.35 7.46
C GLU A 77 10.54 -25.91 6.74
N GLU A 78 10.01 -25.22 5.73
CA GLU A 78 8.89 -25.71 4.91
C GLU A 78 9.29 -26.86 3.97
N CYS A 79 10.59 -27.19 3.85
CA CYS A 79 11.09 -28.36 3.11
C CYS A 79 11.22 -29.62 3.98
N GLN A 80 10.82 -29.57 5.26
CA GLN A 80 10.81 -30.71 6.18
C GLN A 80 9.45 -31.42 6.22
#